data_AF-A0A2T5E9R7-F1
#
_entry.id   AF-A0A2T5E9R7-F1
#
_cell.length_a   1.000
_cell.length_b   1.000
_cell.length_c   1.000
_cell.angle_alpha   90.00
_cell.angle_beta   90.00
_cell.angle_gamma   90.00
#
_symmetry.space_group_name_H-M   'P 1'
#
loop_
_entity.id
_entity.type
_entity.pdbx_description
1 polymer ?
#
loop_
_entity_poly.entity_id
_entity_poly.type
_entity_poly.pdbx_seq_one_letter_code
_entity_poly.pdbx_strand_id
1 'polypeptide(L)'
;MRVIMETELKELELHELMATKDVIVLTSIEVSAVSWLIEGHQENADIQIIENAHQLDTEAILAQCRSSLSESKKVILTAQFRSQLPIINIASLCNEKRKSLTNIELSGWDEEKRLPHSFSSF
;
A
#
# COMPACT_ATOMS: atom_id res chain seq x y z
N MET A 1 20.78 12.36 18.57
CA MET A 1 20.32 10.98 18.89
C MET A 1 18.81 10.80 18.94
N ARG A 2 17.96 11.82 19.18
CA ARG A 2 16.48 11.64 19.17
C ARG A 2 15.87 11.43 17.77
N VAL A 3 16.28 12.20 16.77
CA VAL A 3 15.68 12.14 15.42
C VAL A 3 15.94 10.80 14.71
N ILE A 4 17.12 10.19 14.91
CA ILE A 4 17.48 8.92 14.28
C ILE A 4 16.55 7.78 14.76
N MET A 5 16.26 7.75 16.07
CA MET A 5 15.40 6.73 16.67
C MET A 5 13.93 6.86 16.24
N GLU A 6 13.44 8.08 16.03
CA GLU A 6 12.08 8.31 15.52
C GLU A 6 11.92 7.85 14.07
N THR A 7 12.94 8.02 13.23
CA THR A 7 12.92 7.54 11.84
C THR A 7 12.96 6.02 11.76
N GLU A 8 13.84 5.37 12.53
CA GLU A 8 13.94 3.91 12.60
C GLU A 8 12.64 3.28 13.14
N LEU A 9 12.01 3.91 14.13
CA LEU A 9 10.73 3.44 14.68
C LEU A 9 9.61 3.52 13.64
N LYS A 10 9.53 4.62 12.89
CA LYS A 10 8.54 4.78 11.81
C LYS A 10 8.76 3.78 10.68
N GLU A 11 10.00 3.49 10.31
CA GLU A 11 10.29 2.46 9.33
C GLU A 11 9.81 1.08 9.80
N LEU A 12 10.04 0.74 11.07
CA LEU A 12 9.55 -0.50 11.66
C LEU A 12 8.00 -0.58 11.64
N GLU A 13 7.32 0.52 12.00
CA GLU A 13 5.86 0.62 11.94
C GLU A 13 5.32 0.43 10.51
N LEU A 14 5.99 1.03 9.51
CA LEU A 14 5.64 0.84 8.10
C LEU A 14 5.77 -0.64 7.70
N HIS A 15 6.87 -1.30 8.05
CA HIS A 15 7.06 -2.72 7.77
C HIS A 15 6.05 -3.61 8.48
N GLU A 16 5.66 -3.27 9.71
CA GLU A 16 4.62 -3.99 10.44
C GLU A 16 3.25 -3.86 9.74
N LEU A 17 2.89 -2.67 9.26
CA LEU A 17 1.69 -2.47 8.45
C LEU A 17 1.75 -3.29 7.16
N MET A 18 2.89 -3.26 6.47
CA MET A 18 3.12 -4.04 5.26
C MET A 18 3.00 -5.55 5.52
N ALA A 19 3.42 -6.03 6.69
CA ALA A 19 3.31 -7.45 7.05
C ALA A 19 1.88 -7.85 7.44
N THR A 20 1.19 -7.04 8.23
CA THR A 20 -0.05 -7.44 8.91
C THR A 20 -1.33 -7.21 8.11
N LYS A 21 -1.32 -6.31 7.12
CA LYS A 21 -2.54 -5.92 6.39
C LYS A 21 -2.79 -6.78 5.16
N ASP A 22 -4.02 -7.18 4.92
CA ASP A 22 -4.37 -8.00 3.74
C ASP A 22 -4.43 -7.18 2.46
N VAL A 23 -4.94 -5.95 2.54
CA VAL A 23 -5.00 -4.99 1.43
C VAL A 23 -4.37 -3.66 1.83
N ILE A 24 -3.53 -3.12 0.96
CA ILE A 24 -2.81 -1.87 1.18
C ILE A 24 -3.04 -0.97 -0.03
N VAL A 25 -3.63 0.20 0.19
CA VAL A 25 -3.63 1.27 -0.83
C VAL A 25 -2.43 2.16 -0.55
N LEU A 26 -1.41 2.04 -1.39
CA LEU A 26 -0.17 2.76 -1.31
C LEU A 26 -0.21 4.01 -2.19
N THR A 27 0.12 5.15 -1.62
CA THR A 27 0.10 6.44 -2.30
C THR A 27 1.34 7.26 -1.96
N SER A 28 1.80 8.05 -2.93
CA SER A 28 2.82 9.06 -2.75
C SER A 28 2.77 10.01 -3.93
N ILE A 29 3.20 11.26 -3.74
CA ILE A 29 3.43 12.19 -4.85
C ILE A 29 4.77 11.89 -5.54
N GLU A 30 5.69 11.22 -4.85
CA GLU A 30 7.00 10.83 -5.34
C GLU A 30 7.00 9.38 -5.84
N VAL A 31 7.21 9.17 -7.15
CA VAL A 31 7.26 7.84 -7.77
C VAL A 31 8.32 6.96 -7.12
N SER A 32 9.50 7.52 -6.82
CA SER A 32 10.61 6.80 -6.19
C SER A 32 10.24 6.18 -4.84
N ALA A 33 9.40 6.85 -4.04
CA ALA A 33 8.97 6.34 -2.74
C ALA A 33 8.06 5.11 -2.88
N VAL A 34 7.15 5.14 -3.86
CA VAL A 34 6.29 3.98 -4.18
C VAL A 34 7.12 2.82 -4.69
N SER A 35 8.02 3.07 -5.65
CA SER A 35 8.91 2.05 -6.23
C SER A 35 9.76 1.37 -5.15
N TRP A 36 10.39 2.15 -4.28
CA TRP A 36 11.20 1.63 -3.17
C TRP A 36 10.46 0.59 -2.33
N LEU A 37 9.19 0.84 -2.00
CA LEU A 37 8.44 -0.05 -1.13
C LEU A 37 7.96 -1.31 -1.88
N ILE A 38 7.55 -1.19 -3.14
CA ILE A 38 6.99 -2.33 -3.88
C ILE A 38 8.04 -3.22 -4.53
N GLU A 39 9.23 -2.70 -4.86
CA GLU A 39 10.34 -3.47 -5.46
C GLU A 39 10.70 -4.69 -4.61
N GLY A 40 10.74 -4.55 -3.27
CA GLY A 40 10.99 -5.66 -2.35
C GLY A 40 9.88 -6.73 -2.30
N HIS A 41 8.76 -6.51 -2.97
CA HIS A 41 7.60 -7.40 -2.97
C HIS A 41 7.28 -8.00 -4.36
N GLN A 42 7.91 -7.53 -5.44
CA GLN A 42 7.58 -7.95 -6.81
C GLN A 42 7.78 -9.44 -7.09
N GLU A 43 8.77 -10.07 -6.45
CA GLU A 43 9.05 -11.50 -6.62
C GLU A 43 8.26 -12.41 -5.67
N ASN A 44 7.45 -11.83 -4.77
CA ASN A 44 6.68 -12.60 -3.81
C ASN A 44 5.34 -13.08 -4.40
N ALA A 45 5.23 -14.38 -4.67
CA ALA A 45 4.04 -14.99 -5.24
C ALA A 45 2.77 -14.87 -4.37
N ASP A 46 2.92 -14.61 -3.07
CA ASP A 46 1.82 -14.42 -2.12
C ASP A 46 1.32 -12.96 -2.08
N ILE A 47 1.94 -12.06 -2.86
CA ILE A 47 1.58 -10.65 -2.96
C ILE A 47 1.18 -10.33 -4.39
N GLN A 48 -0.05 -9.83 -4.57
CA GLN A 48 -0.48 -9.21 -5.81
C GLN A 48 -0.24 -7.69 -5.73
N ILE A 49 0.59 -7.17 -6.62
CA ILE A 49 0.75 -5.72 -6.81
C ILE A 49 -0.12 -5.30 -8.00
N ILE A 50 -0.95 -4.28 -7.79
CA ILE A 50 -1.76 -3.63 -8.83
C ILE A 50 -1.21 -2.21 -8.99
N GLU A 51 -0.30 -2.06 -9.93
CA GLU A 51 0.34 -0.77 -10.19
C GLU A 51 -0.62 0.21 -10.87
N ASN A 52 -0.46 1.50 -10.57
CA ASN A 52 -1.28 2.60 -11.09
C ASN A 52 -2.79 2.32 -11.10
N ALA A 53 -3.34 1.72 -10.03
CA ALA A 53 -4.73 1.24 -10.02
C ALA A 53 -5.76 2.36 -10.27
N HIS A 54 -5.41 3.63 -10.07
CA HIS A 54 -6.23 4.79 -10.44
C HIS A 54 -6.52 4.91 -11.95
N GLN A 55 -5.77 4.21 -12.81
CA GLN A 55 -5.97 4.15 -14.26
C GLN A 55 -6.97 3.06 -14.68
N LEU A 56 -7.27 2.13 -13.77
CA LEU A 56 -8.23 1.06 -13.99
C LEU A 56 -9.62 1.51 -13.58
N ASP A 57 -10.64 0.91 -14.18
CA ASP A 57 -11.99 1.06 -13.68
C ASP A 57 -12.15 0.37 -12.31
N THR A 58 -13.08 0.86 -11.49
CA THR A 58 -13.26 0.37 -10.12
C THR A 58 -13.68 -1.11 -10.08
N GLU A 59 -14.44 -1.59 -11.05
CA GLU A 59 -14.87 -2.99 -11.10
C GLU A 59 -13.69 -3.94 -11.39
N ALA A 60 -12.78 -3.56 -12.27
CA ALA A 60 -11.56 -4.30 -12.57
C ALA A 60 -10.64 -4.39 -11.35
N ILE A 61 -10.54 -3.31 -10.57
CA ILE A 61 -9.80 -3.32 -9.30
C ILE A 61 -10.46 -4.32 -8.32
N LEU A 62 -11.79 -4.21 -8.12
CA LEU A 62 -12.52 -5.07 -7.19
C LEU A 62 -12.46 -6.54 -7.59
N ALA A 63 -12.54 -6.85 -8.89
CA ALA A 63 -12.43 -8.21 -9.40
C ALA A 63 -11.05 -8.82 -9.10
N GLN A 64 -9.97 -8.07 -9.33
CA GLN A 64 -8.61 -8.51 -9.02
C GLN A 64 -8.42 -8.71 -7.52
N CYS A 65 -8.80 -7.71 -6.69
CA CYS A 65 -8.75 -7.85 -5.24
C CYS A 65 -9.53 -9.08 -4.75
N ARG A 66 -10.73 -9.30 -5.29
CA ARG A 66 -11.59 -10.44 -4.90
C ARG A 66 -10.92 -11.77 -5.23
N SER A 67 -10.29 -11.89 -6.40
CA SER A 67 -9.56 -13.10 -6.82
C SER A 67 -8.37 -13.35 -5.91
N SER A 68 -7.48 -12.37 -5.74
CA SER A 68 -6.27 -12.48 -4.94
C SER A 68 -6.57 -12.82 -3.47
N LEU A 69 -7.55 -12.15 -2.86
CA LEU A 69 -7.94 -12.43 -1.47
C LEU A 69 -8.54 -13.82 -1.29
N SER A 70 -9.25 -14.35 -2.30
CA SER A 70 -9.75 -15.72 -2.30
C SER A 70 -8.63 -16.76 -2.41
N GLU A 71 -7.51 -16.40 -3.04
CA GLU A 71 -6.27 -17.19 -3.05
C GLU A 71 -5.39 -16.96 -1.80
N SER A 72 -5.90 -16.21 -0.82
CA SER A 72 -5.16 -15.82 0.40
C SER A 72 -3.91 -14.97 0.15
N LYS A 73 -3.83 -14.32 -1.01
CA LYS A 73 -2.77 -13.36 -1.33
C LYS A 73 -3.03 -12.00 -0.69
N LYS A 74 -1.95 -11.33 -0.29
CA LYS A 74 -1.96 -9.89 0.04
C LYS A 74 -2.13 -9.08 -1.25
N VAL A 75 -2.79 -7.93 -1.18
CA VAL A 75 -2.93 -7.02 -2.31
C VAL A 75 -2.34 -5.65 -1.98
N ILE A 76 -1.43 -5.15 -2.82
CA ILE A 76 -0.91 -3.79 -2.76
C ILE A 76 -1.40 -3.04 -4.00
N LEU A 77 -2.16 -1.97 -3.82
CA LEU A 77 -2.62 -1.10 -4.89
C LEU A 77 -1.82 0.19 -4.85
N THR A 78 -1.04 0.50 -5.90
CA THR A 78 -0.40 1.83 -5.99
C THR A 78 -1.37 2.78 -6.69
N ALA A 79 -1.99 3.72 -5.98
CA ALA A 79 -3.03 4.54 -6.60
C ALA A 79 -3.32 5.85 -5.88
N GLN A 80 -3.03 6.98 -6.55
CA GLN A 80 -3.55 8.27 -6.13
C GLN A 80 -4.97 8.48 -6.65
N PHE A 81 -5.95 7.91 -5.96
CA PHE A 81 -7.37 8.06 -6.34
C PHE A 81 -7.82 9.53 -6.21
N ARG A 82 -8.58 10.00 -7.20
CA ARG A 82 -9.15 11.37 -7.22
C ARG A 82 -10.44 11.50 -6.41
N SER A 83 -10.99 10.40 -5.92
CA SER A 83 -12.17 10.34 -5.09
C SER A 83 -12.03 9.23 -4.06
N GLN A 84 -12.82 9.29 -3.00
CA GLN A 84 -12.83 8.23 -1.97
C GLN A 84 -13.62 6.98 -2.40
N LEU A 85 -14.40 7.04 -3.48
CA LEU A 85 -15.30 5.96 -3.87
C LEU A 85 -14.58 4.61 -4.12
N PRO A 86 -13.43 4.55 -4.83
CA PRO A 86 -12.69 3.31 -4.97
C PRO A 86 -12.24 2.72 -3.63
N ILE A 87 -11.76 3.57 -2.71
CA ILE A 87 -11.32 3.15 -1.36
C ILE A 87 -12.50 2.60 -0.57
N ILE A 88 -13.67 3.26 -0.62
CA ILE A 88 -14.90 2.80 0.05
C ILE A 88 -15.33 1.43 -0.49
N ASN A 89 -15.28 1.22 -1.81
CA ASN A 89 -15.65 -0.05 -2.42
C ASN A 89 -14.68 -1.18 -2.02
N ILE A 90 -13.37 -0.89 -1.99
CA ILE A 90 -12.36 -1.83 -1.53
C ILE A 90 -12.58 -2.18 -0.05
N ALA A 91 -12.87 -1.18 0.79
CA ALA A 91 -13.18 -1.40 2.21
C ALA A 91 -14.42 -2.29 2.40
N SER A 92 -15.47 -2.09 1.58
CA SER A 92 -16.66 -2.95 1.58
C SER A 92 -16.29 -4.40 1.25
N LEU A 93 -15.50 -4.61 0.19
CA LEU A 93 -15.00 -5.93 -0.20
C LEU A 93 -14.18 -6.58 0.93
N CYS A 94 -13.27 -5.83 1.55
CA CYS A 94 -12.46 -6.31 2.67
C CYS A 94 -13.35 -6.74 3.85
N ASN A 95 -14.36 -5.95 4.20
CA ASN A 95 -15.32 -6.29 5.26
C ASN A 95 -16.11 -7.56 4.94
N GLU A 96 -16.62 -7.71 3.70
CA GLU A 96 -17.29 -8.93 3.23
C GLU A 96 -16.41 -10.18 3.40
N LYS A 97 -15.12 -10.04 3.12
CA LYS A 97 -14.13 -11.12 3.16
C LYS A 97 -13.47 -11.31 4.52
N ARG A 98 -13.80 -10.47 5.52
CA ARG A 98 -13.13 -10.40 6.84
C ARG A 98 -11.62 -10.17 6.72
N LYS A 99 -11.25 -9.24 5.86
CA LYS A 99 -9.88 -8.86 5.54
C LYS A 99 -9.60 -7.44 6.01
N SER A 100 -8.36 -7.18 6.36
CA SER A 100 -7.91 -5.87 6.83
C SER A 100 -7.46 -4.99 5.66
N LEU A 101 -7.83 -3.72 5.71
CA LEU A 101 -7.40 -2.68 4.78
C LEU A 101 -6.61 -1.64 5.57
N THR A 102 -5.60 -1.04 4.94
CA THR A 102 -5.03 0.22 5.36
C THR A 102 -4.70 1.07 4.14
N ASN A 103 -4.80 2.38 4.29
CA ASN A 103 -4.19 3.30 3.35
C ASN A 103 -2.85 3.74 3.91
N ILE A 104 -1.83 3.80 3.05
CA ILE A 104 -0.50 4.31 3.38
C ILE A 104 -0.17 5.42 2.40
N GLU A 105 0.18 6.58 2.94
CA GLU A 105 0.71 7.71 2.18
C GLU A 105 2.17 7.92 2.59
N LEU A 106 3.09 7.75 1.64
CA LEU A 106 4.50 8.05 1.80
C LEU A 106 4.76 9.51 1.41
N SER A 107 5.64 10.19 2.15
CA SER A 107 5.91 11.61 1.95
C SER A 107 7.36 11.97 2.20
N GLY A 108 7.91 12.79 1.29
CA GLY A 108 9.27 13.33 1.35
C GLY A 108 10.28 12.27 0.97
N TRP A 109 10.82 12.28 -0.24
CA TRP A 109 11.87 11.35 -0.66
C TRP A 109 13.27 11.85 -0.24
N ASP A 110 14.05 11.03 0.48
CA ASP A 110 15.47 11.27 0.79
C ASP A 110 16.35 10.69 -0.34
N GLU A 111 16.91 11.55 -1.19
CA GLU A 111 17.76 11.10 -2.31
C GLU A 111 19.08 10.45 -1.85
N GLU A 112 19.61 10.85 -0.70
CA GLU A 112 20.87 10.31 -0.18
C GLU A 112 20.66 8.92 0.41
N LYS A 113 19.59 8.75 1.20
CA LYS A 113 19.28 7.47 1.87
C LYS A 113 18.42 6.53 1.06
N ARG A 114 17.79 7.02 -0.01
CA ARG A 114 16.84 6.30 -0.87
C ARG A 114 15.68 5.69 -0.09
N LEU A 115 15.05 6.49 0.75
CA LEU A 115 13.88 6.11 1.53
C LEU A 115 12.96 7.31 1.78
N PRO A 116 11.65 7.10 2.03
CA PRO A 116 10.75 8.17 2.42
C PRO A 116 11.06 8.69 3.84
N HIS A 117 11.04 10.01 4.03
CA HIS A 117 11.21 10.70 5.30
C HIS A 117 10.11 10.35 6.30
N SER A 118 8.90 10.07 5.83
CA SER A 118 7.75 9.78 6.67
C SER A 118 6.63 9.06 5.91
N PHE A 119 5.69 8.53 6.67
CA PHE A 119 4.43 8.03 6.16
C PHE A 119 3.28 8.40 7.11
N SER A 120 2.05 8.32 6.60
CA SER A 120 0.83 8.28 7.40
C SER A 120 -0.03 7.08 7.01
N SER A 121 -0.77 6.53 7.98
CA SER A 121 -1.72 5.44 7.76
C SER A 121 -3.08 5.75 8.37
N PHE A 122 -4.15 5.29 7.71
CA PHE A 122 -5.55 5.48 8.13
C PHE A 122 -6.47 4.42 7.52
#